data_AF-A0AAD3AAC0-F1
#
_entry.id   AF-A0AAD3AAC0-F1
#
_cell.length_a   1.000
_cell.length_b   1.000
_cell.length_c   1.000
_cell.angle_alpha   90.00
_cell.angle_beta   90.00
_cell.angle_gamma   90.00
#
_symmetry.space_group_name_H-M   'P 1'
#
loop_
_entity.id
_entity.type
_entity.pdbx_description
1 polymer ?
#
loop_
_entity_poly.entity_id
_entity_poly.type
_entity_poly.pdbx_seq_one_letter_code
_entity_poly.pdbx_strand_id
1 'polypeptide(L)'
;MTIDFDFTVAINDIAPGTVSIINKSKGGSQYEWTFEGGIPSTSNQQHPGTITFADGGEHKIHLRVFNGSKYEERTKTLTLQPPIQADF
;
A
#
# COMPACT_ATOMS: atom_id res chain seq x y z
N MET A 1 15.09 13.60 -6.98
CA MET A 1 14.21 12.41 -6.97
C MET A 1 12.80 12.89 -6.69
N THR A 2 11.77 12.16 -7.09
CA THR A 2 10.39 12.48 -6.70
C THR A 2 9.75 11.20 -6.21
N ILE A 3 9.26 11.21 -4.98
CA ILE A 3 8.54 10.08 -4.40
C ILE A 3 7.04 10.33 -4.48
N ASP A 4 6.31 9.41 -5.10
CA ASP A 4 4.85 9.39 -5.06
C ASP A 4 4.31 8.00 -5.39
N PHE A 5 3.13 7.69 -4.90
CA PHE A 5 2.40 6.49 -5.25
C PHE A 5 0.92 6.70 -5.00
N ASP A 6 0.07 5.97 -5.71
CA ASP A 6 -1.36 5.90 -5.41
C ASP A 6 -1.78 4.45 -5.21
N PHE A 7 -3.02 4.26 -4.78
CA PHE A 7 -3.63 2.96 -4.67
C PHE A 7 -5.09 3.01 -5.08
N THR A 8 -5.63 1.88 -5.54
CA THR A 8 -7.03 1.75 -5.94
C THR A 8 -7.63 0.49 -5.35
N VAL A 9 -8.81 0.61 -4.75
CA VAL A 9 -9.58 -0.53 -4.22
C VAL A 9 -10.34 -1.20 -5.37
N ALA A 10 -10.28 -2.54 -5.47
CA ALA A 10 -10.70 -3.28 -6.67
C ALA A 10 -12.22 -3.49 -6.84
N ILE A 11 -13.00 -3.55 -5.75
CA ILE A 11 -14.44 -3.90 -5.80
C ILE A 11 -15.26 -2.92 -4.95
N ASN A 12 -14.99 -2.89 -3.65
CA ASN A 12 -15.66 -2.04 -2.67
C ASN A 12 -14.71 -1.82 -1.48
N ASP A 13 -15.01 -0.80 -0.69
CA ASP A 13 -14.22 -0.41 0.48
C ASP A 13 -14.52 -1.26 1.72
N ILE A 14 -15.03 -2.49 1.58
CA ILE A 14 -15.36 -3.39 2.70
C ILE A 14 -14.30 -4.49 2.81
N ALA A 15 -13.86 -4.80 4.02
CA ALA A 15 -12.91 -5.88 4.26
C ALA A 15 -13.53 -7.29 4.10
N PRO A 16 -12.79 -8.28 3.55
CA PRO A 16 -11.41 -8.17 3.05
C PRO A 16 -11.32 -7.41 1.73
N GLY A 17 -10.43 -6.42 1.67
CA GLY A 17 -10.25 -5.54 0.52
C GLY A 17 -8.96 -5.86 -0.25
N THR A 18 -9.04 -5.95 -1.58
CA THR A 18 -7.85 -6.02 -2.45
C THR A 18 -7.55 -4.66 -3.05
N VAL A 19 -6.31 -4.23 -2.91
CA VAL A 19 -5.84 -2.90 -3.32
C VAL A 19 -4.68 -3.03 -4.30
N SER A 20 -4.78 -2.35 -5.43
CA SER A 20 -3.69 -2.25 -6.42
C SER A 20 -2.82 -1.04 -6.11
N ILE A 21 -1.49 -1.24 -6.05
CA ILE A 21 -0.52 -0.19 -5.74
C ILE A 21 0.13 0.33 -7.03
N ILE A 22 0.10 1.66 -7.20
CA ILE A 22 0.62 2.34 -8.38
C ILE A 22 1.79 3.24 -7.96
N ASN A 23 3.02 2.78 -8.22
CA ASN A 23 4.20 3.60 -7.99
C ASN A 23 4.33 4.70 -9.05
N LYS A 24 4.38 5.96 -8.61
CA LYS A 24 4.56 7.15 -9.46
C LYS A 24 5.94 7.81 -9.27
N SER A 25 6.80 7.20 -8.48
CA SER A 25 8.12 7.73 -8.13
C SER A 25 9.06 7.75 -9.34
N LYS A 26 9.93 8.76 -9.41
CA LYS A 26 10.92 8.94 -10.48
C LYS A 26 12.34 9.11 -9.93
N GLY A 27 13.30 8.48 -10.60
CA GLY A 27 14.71 8.59 -10.28
C GLY A 27 15.13 7.86 -9.00
N GLY A 28 14.48 6.74 -8.68
CA GLY A 28 14.86 5.82 -7.61
C GLY A 28 15.61 4.61 -8.15
N SER A 29 16.53 4.06 -7.35
CA SER A 29 17.32 2.86 -7.64
C SER A 29 16.89 1.64 -6.81
N GLN A 30 16.23 1.85 -5.66
CA GLN A 30 15.70 0.78 -4.81
C GLN A 30 14.40 1.25 -4.14
N TYR A 31 13.49 0.32 -3.91
CA TYR A 31 12.17 0.54 -3.32
C TYR A 31 11.99 -0.40 -2.13
N GLU A 32 11.46 0.13 -1.03
CA GLU A 32 11.06 -0.64 0.15
C GLU A 32 9.62 -0.26 0.49
N TRP A 33 8.73 -1.23 0.41
CA TRP A 33 7.32 -1.09 0.74
C TRP A 33 7.00 -1.80 2.04
N THR A 34 6.14 -1.17 2.84
CA THR A 34 5.48 -1.79 3.99
C THR A 34 3.98 -1.55 3.92
N PHE A 35 3.20 -2.61 4.10
CA PHE A 35 1.75 -2.60 4.07
C PHE A 35 1.22 -3.09 5.42
N GLU A 36 0.85 -2.18 6.32
CA GLU A 36 0.39 -2.53 7.67
C GLU A 36 -0.94 -3.30 7.61
N GLY A 37 -0.94 -4.57 8.03
CA GLY A 37 -2.09 -5.46 7.92
C GLY A 37 -2.35 -6.01 6.50
N GLY A 38 -1.43 -5.74 5.55
CA GLY A 38 -1.50 -6.24 4.19
C GLY A 38 -0.79 -7.58 3.99
N ILE A 39 -1.24 -8.34 2.98
CA ILE A 39 -0.60 -9.58 2.51
C ILE A 39 -0.29 -9.44 1.01
N PRO A 40 0.99 -9.50 0.59
CA PRO A 40 2.19 -9.53 1.45
C PRO A 40 2.35 -8.23 2.26
N SER A 41 3.05 -8.31 3.40
CA SER A 41 3.25 -7.17 4.31
C SER A 41 4.40 -6.25 3.89
N THR A 42 5.29 -6.70 3.00
CA THR A 42 6.41 -5.92 2.47
C THR A 42 6.67 -6.26 1.00
N SER A 43 7.39 -5.39 0.29
CA SER A 43 7.89 -5.65 -1.06
C SER A 43 9.12 -4.80 -1.38
N ASN A 44 10.02 -5.34 -2.19
CA ASN A 44 11.18 -4.61 -2.73
C ASN A 44 11.04 -4.32 -4.24
N GLN A 45 9.89 -4.68 -4.82
CA GLN A 45 9.63 -4.44 -6.23
C GLN A 45 9.28 -2.97 -6.48
N GLN A 46 9.71 -2.42 -7.61
CA GLN A 46 9.25 -1.10 -8.06
C GLN A 46 7.72 -1.06 -8.21
N HIS A 47 7.13 -2.16 -8.65
CA HIS A 47 5.68 -2.35 -8.79
C HIS A 47 5.25 -3.54 -7.94
N PRO A 48 4.76 -3.34 -6.70
CA PRO A 48 4.45 -4.43 -5.78
C PRO A 48 3.16 -5.18 -6.14
N GLY A 49 2.37 -4.69 -7.10
CA GLY A 49 1.15 -5.33 -7.56
C GLY A 49 -0.04 -5.10 -6.63
N THR A 50 -0.75 -6.17 -6.31
CA THR A 50 -1.97 -6.14 -5.47
C THR A 50 -1.70 -6.67 -4.07
N ILE A 51 -2.25 -5.98 -3.07
CA ILE A 51 -2.14 -6.32 -1.65
C ILE A 51 -3.53 -6.55 -1.08
N THR A 52 -3.71 -7.61 -0.30
CA THR A 52 -4.98 -7.93 0.36
C THR A 52 -4.93 -7.51 1.83
N PHE A 53 -5.95 -6.82 2.30
CA PHE A 53 -6.14 -6.43 3.70
C PHE A 53 -7.37 -7.15 4.25
N ALA A 54 -7.19 -7.95 5.30
CA ALA A 54 -8.23 -8.83 5.83
C ALA A 54 -9.24 -8.10 6.72
N ASP A 55 -8.77 -7.08 7.44
CA ASP A 55 -9.54 -6.35 8.44
C ASP A 55 -10.02 -5.00 7.91
N GLY A 56 -11.07 -4.47 8.53
CA GLY A 56 -11.46 -3.08 8.35
C GLY A 56 -10.63 -2.14 9.24
N GLY A 57 -10.67 -0.85 8.94
CA GLY A 57 -9.97 0.19 9.66
C GLY A 57 -8.93 0.89 8.78
N GLU A 58 -8.01 1.59 9.45
CA GLU A 58 -6.91 2.29 8.79
C GLU A 58 -5.69 1.37 8.62
N HIS A 59 -5.17 1.33 7.40
CA HIS A 59 -3.96 0.62 7.04
C HIS A 59 -2.97 1.59 6.41
N LYS A 60 -1.76 1.67 6.95
CA LYS A 60 -0.72 2.52 6.36
C LYS A 60 0.06 1.77 5.30
N ILE A 61 0.25 2.46 4.17
CA ILE A 61 1.13 2.04 3.09
C ILE A 61 2.32 2.98 3.11
N HIS A 62 3.50 2.42 3.36
CA HIS A 62 4.75 3.15 3.45
C HIS A 62 5.64 2.78 2.27
N LEU A 63 6.17 3.79 1.60
CA LEU A 63 7.17 3.66 0.55
C LEU A 63 8.43 4.40 0.97
N ARG A 64 9.57 3.71 0.94
CA ARG A 64 10.90 4.33 0.96
C ARG A 64 11.59 4.09 -0.37
N VAL A 65 12.12 5.15 -0.98
CA VAL A 65 12.82 5.10 -2.26
C VAL A 65 14.24 5.62 -2.07
N PHE A 66 15.21 4.84 -2.52
CA PHE A 66 16.63 5.21 -2.48
C PHE A 66 17.09 5.72 -3.84
N ASN A 67 18.03 6.66 -3.83
CA ASN A 67 18.85 7.05 -4.97
C ASN A 67 20.30 7.15 -4.49
N GLY A 68 21.06 6.06 -4.71
CA GLY A 68 22.37 5.88 -4.11
C GLY A 68 22.26 5.74 -2.59
N SER A 69 23.02 6.55 -1.85
CA SER A 69 23.02 6.57 -0.38
C SER A 69 21.95 7.48 0.24
N LYS A 70 21.19 8.22 -0.57
CA LYS A 70 20.07 9.06 -0.11
C LYS A 70 18.76 8.32 -0.28
N TYR A 71 17.79 8.61 0.59
CA TYR A 71 16.43 8.13 0.44
C TYR A 71 15.40 9.22 0.77
N GLU A 72 14.20 9.05 0.24
CA GLU A 72 12.99 9.77 0.64
C GLU A 72 11.93 8.72 0.98
N GLU A 73 10.96 9.11 1.80
CA GLU A 73 9.86 8.23 2.20
C GLU A 73 8.51 8.94 2.14
N ARG A 74 7.46 8.17 1.90
CA ARG A 74 6.08 8.65 1.79
C ARG A 74 5.13 7.62 2.37
N THR A 75 4.11 8.12 3.06
CA THR A 75 3.06 7.31 3.66
C THR A 75 1.71 7.76 3.14
N LYS A 76 0.82 6.82 2.81
CA LYS A 76 -0.60 7.08 2.58
C LYS A 76 -1.43 6.08 3.39
N THR A 77 -2.59 6.54 3.87
CA THR A 77 -3.53 5.74 4.65
C THR A 77 -4.64 5.23 3.74
N LEU A 78 -4.84 3.91 3.73
CA LEU A 78 -6.01 3.23 3.21
C LEU A 78 -7.02 3.07 4.35
N THR A 79 -8.30 3.34 4.09
CA THR A 79 -9.38 3.05 5.04
C THR A 79 -10.33 2.04 4.42
N LEU A 80 -10.58 0.94 5.13
CA LEU A 80 -11.60 -0.05 4.78
C LEU A 80 -12.70 -0.05 5.83
N GLN A 81 -13.95 -0.20 5.39
CA GLN A 81 -15.08 -0.49 6.25
C GLN A 81 -14.93 -1.90 6.84
N PRO A 82 -15.38 -2.10 8.09
CA PRO A 82 -15.47 -3.42 8.70
C PRO A 82 -16.29 -4.38 7.83
N PRO A 83 -16.03 -5.71 7.93
CA PRO A 83 -16.87 -6.70 7.27
C PRO A 83 -18.32 -6.57 7.75
N ILE A 84 -19.27 -6.75 6.83
CA ILE A 84 -20.69 -6.76 7.17
C ILE A 84 -20.94 -7.94 8.11
N GLN A 85 -21.13 -7.67 9.41
CA GLN A 85 -21.72 -8.64 10.31
C GLN A 85 -23.22 -8.67 10.05
N ALA A 86 -23.73 -9.81 9.57
CA ALA A 86 -25.15 -10.07 9.63
C ALA A 86 -25.49 -10.36 11.10
N ASP A 87 -26.13 -9.41 11.77
CA ASP A 87 -26.86 -9.69 13.02
C ASP A 87 -28.05 -10.61 12.63
N PHE A 88 -28.06 -11.82 13.18
CA PHE A 88 -29.16 -12.78 13.05
C PHE A 88 -29.97 -12.85 14.34
#